data_AF-A0A1H4C3T8-F1
#
_entry.id   AF-A0A1H4C3T8-F1
#
_cell.length_a   1.000
_cell.length_b   1.000
_cell.length_c   1.000
_cell.angle_alpha   90.00
_cell.angle_beta   90.00
_cell.angle_gamma   90.00
#
_symmetry.space_group_name_H-M   'P 1'
#
loop_
_entity.id
_entity.type
_entity.pdbx_description
1 polymer ?
#
loop_
_entity_poly.entity_id
_entity_poly.type
_entity_poly.pdbx_seq_one_letter_code
_entity_poly.pdbx_strand_id
1 'polypeptide(L)'
;IHVGENESAKYWLSILNELKNRGVQDILILCADGLTGIKEAIAAAFPKTEYQRCIVHQVRNTLKYVSEKDRKAFAVDLKTIYHASSEEKGQEALERVNQKWAPKYPGALRSWAKNWDALSPIFKFSPDVRRGFESLLARHKT
;
A
#
# COMPACT_ATOMS: atom_id res chain seq x y z
N ILE A 1 18.33 -13.14 -7.20
CA ILE A 1 17.86 -11.79 -7.60
C ILE A 1 17.14 -11.97 -8.92
N HIS A 2 15.90 -11.52 -9.04
CA HIS A 2 15.18 -11.54 -10.32
C HIS A 2 15.36 -10.20 -11.01
N VAL A 3 15.73 -10.23 -12.29
CA VAL A 3 15.74 -9.07 -13.17
C VAL A 3 14.77 -9.39 -14.29
N GLY A 4 13.66 -8.65 -14.36
CA GLY A 4 12.62 -8.84 -15.37
C GLY A 4 12.75 -7.82 -16.50
N GLU A 5 12.41 -8.22 -17.72
CA GLU A 5 12.37 -7.32 -18.88
C GLU A 5 11.09 -6.47 -18.93
N ASN A 6 9.99 -6.96 -18.33
CA ASN A 6 8.73 -6.22 -18.17
C ASN A 6 7.96 -6.64 -16.92
N GLU A 7 7.16 -5.72 -16.37
CA GLU A 7 6.17 -6.04 -15.33
C GLU A 7 4.91 -6.59 -15.99
N SER A 8 4.69 -7.90 -15.91
CA SER A 8 3.49 -8.55 -16.43
C SER A 8 2.98 -9.62 -15.47
N ALA A 9 1.69 -9.97 -15.56
CA ALA A 9 1.11 -11.04 -14.76
C ALA A 9 1.84 -12.37 -14.97
N LYS A 10 2.27 -12.66 -16.20
CA LYS A 10 3.05 -13.85 -16.55
C LYS A 10 4.41 -13.86 -15.83
N TYR A 11 5.10 -12.72 -15.80
CA TYR A 11 6.36 -12.58 -15.09
C TYR A 11 6.19 -12.80 -13.58
N TRP A 12 5.24 -12.12 -12.94
CA TRP A 12 5.02 -12.32 -11.50
C TRP A 12 4.58 -13.74 -11.15
N LEU A 13 3.78 -14.38 -12.02
CA LEU A 13 3.37 -15.77 -11.83
C LEU A 13 4.56 -16.73 -11.88
N SER A 14 5.56 -16.50 -12.74
CA SER A 14 6.77 -17.33 -12.75
C SER A 14 7.52 -17.21 -11.42
N ILE A 15 7.68 -16.00 -10.90
CA ILE A 15 8.32 -15.77 -9.59
C ILE A 15 7.57 -16.47 -8.45
N LEU A 16 6.24 -16.36 -8.43
CA LEU A 16 5.41 -16.99 -7.40
C LEU A 16 5.45 -18.53 -7.49
N ASN A 17 5.50 -19.09 -8.69
CA ASN A 17 5.66 -20.53 -8.89
C ASN A 17 7.06 -21.01 -8.47
N GLU A 18 8.10 -20.21 -8.67
CA GLU A 18 9.43 -20.53 -8.14
C GLU A 18 9.43 -20.59 -6.61
N LEU A 19 8.71 -19.70 -5.92
CA LEU A 19 8.54 -19.79 -4.46
C LEU A 19 7.86 -21.10 -4.05
N LYS A 20 6.80 -21.52 -4.76
CA LYS A 20 6.16 -22.82 -4.53
C LYS A 20 7.12 -24.00 -4.74
N ASN A 21 7.87 -23.98 -5.84
CA ASN A 21 8.84 -25.03 -6.15
C ASN A 21 9.95 -25.12 -5.10
N ARG A 22 10.25 -24.01 -4.43
CA ARG A 22 11.19 -23.95 -3.29
C ARG A 22 10.56 -24.34 -1.95
N GLY A 23 9.30 -24.75 -1.94
CA GLY A 23 8.61 -25.31 -0.78
C GLY A 23 7.63 -24.37 -0.08
N VAL A 24 7.44 -23.12 -0.55
CA VAL A 24 6.41 -22.23 0.03
C VAL A 24 5.03 -22.80 -0.25
N GLN A 25 4.33 -23.21 0.81
CA GLN A 25 3.00 -23.82 0.71
C GLN A 25 1.88 -22.77 0.73
N ASP A 26 2.02 -21.77 1.60
CA ASP A 26 1.00 -20.75 1.79
C ASP A 26 1.63 -19.40 2.12
N ILE A 27 0.94 -18.34 1.71
CA ILE A 27 1.29 -16.95 1.99
C ILE A 27 0.02 -16.30 2.52
N LEU A 28 -0.01 -15.96 3.81
CA LEU A 28 -1.20 -15.31 4.38
C LEU A 28 -1.39 -13.91 3.80
N ILE A 29 -0.30 -13.14 3.69
CA ILE A 29 -0.31 -11.74 3.26
C ILE A 29 0.86 -11.50 2.32
N LEU A 30 0.60 -10.84 1.20
CA LEU A 30 1.64 -10.32 0.30
C LEU A 30 1.48 -8.82 0.12
N CYS A 31 2.54 -8.07 0.45
CA CYS A 31 2.59 -6.62 0.36
C CYS A 31 3.47 -6.14 -0.81
N ALA A 32 2.92 -5.37 -1.77
CA ALA A 32 3.68 -4.83 -2.92
C ALA A 32 3.21 -3.42 -3.35
N ASP A 33 3.98 -2.69 -4.16
CA ASP A 33 3.70 -1.29 -4.58
C ASP A 33 2.57 -1.15 -5.63
N GLY A 34 1.74 -2.18 -5.87
CA GLY A 34 0.73 -2.12 -6.93
C GLY A 34 1.33 -2.25 -8.33
N LEU A 35 2.23 -3.22 -8.48
CA LEU A 35 2.90 -3.59 -9.72
C LEU A 35 1.90 -4.16 -10.73
N THR A 36 2.16 -3.92 -12.01
CA THR A 36 1.22 -4.37 -13.06
C THR A 36 1.15 -5.89 -13.11
N GLY A 37 -0.06 -6.45 -13.06
CA GLY A 37 -0.30 -7.89 -13.18
C GLY A 37 -0.04 -8.70 -11.90
N ILE A 38 0.40 -8.09 -10.79
CA ILE A 38 0.78 -8.82 -9.58
C ILE A 38 -0.43 -9.41 -8.86
N LYS A 39 -1.57 -8.71 -8.85
CA LYS A 39 -2.79 -9.17 -8.16
C LYS A 39 -3.34 -10.43 -8.85
N GLU A 40 -3.32 -10.44 -10.18
CA GLU A 40 -3.71 -11.55 -11.02
C GLU A 40 -2.78 -12.75 -10.82
N ALA A 41 -1.47 -12.51 -10.76
CA ALA A 41 -0.48 -13.55 -10.50
C ALA A 41 -0.63 -14.16 -9.10
N ILE A 42 -0.89 -13.35 -8.08
CA ILE A 42 -1.16 -13.82 -6.71
C ILE A 42 -2.40 -14.68 -6.68
N ALA A 43 -3.51 -14.23 -7.28
CA ALA A 43 -4.75 -15.00 -7.32
C ALA A 43 -4.57 -16.37 -8.01
N ALA A 44 -3.72 -16.45 -9.04
CA ALA A 44 -3.41 -17.69 -9.73
C ALA A 44 -2.48 -18.63 -8.93
N ALA A 45 -1.44 -18.09 -8.28
CA ALA A 45 -0.49 -18.90 -7.53
C ALA A 45 -1.00 -19.21 -6.12
N PHE A 46 -1.39 -18.22 -5.34
CA PHE A 46 -1.80 -18.37 -3.96
C PHE A 46 -3.20 -17.76 -3.76
N PRO A 47 -4.28 -18.47 -4.14
CA PRO A 47 -5.64 -17.92 -4.16
C PRO A 47 -6.18 -17.52 -2.79
N LYS A 48 -5.58 -18.02 -1.70
CA LYS A 48 -5.94 -17.67 -0.32
C LYS A 48 -5.14 -16.48 0.23
N THR A 49 -4.16 -15.98 -0.51
CA THR A 49 -3.33 -14.86 -0.08
C THR A 49 -4.09 -13.56 -0.11
N GLU A 50 -4.06 -12.85 1.01
CA GLU A 50 -4.52 -11.48 1.07
C GLU A 50 -3.45 -10.55 0.43
N TYR A 51 -3.82 -9.90 -0.66
CA TYR A 51 -2.96 -8.88 -1.26
C TYR A 51 -3.18 -7.52 -0.59
N GLN A 52 -2.09 -6.91 -0.12
CA GLN A 52 -2.09 -5.55 0.43
C GLN A 52 -1.18 -4.65 -0.38
N ARG A 53 -1.69 -3.53 -0.90
CA ARG A 53 -0.87 -2.49 -1.51
C ARG A 53 -0.06 -1.82 -0.41
N CYS A 54 1.26 -1.77 -0.58
CA CYS A 54 2.19 -1.26 0.42
C CYS A 54 1.87 0.19 0.81
N ILE A 55 1.47 0.40 2.07
CA ILE A 55 1.14 1.73 2.61
C ILE A 55 2.34 2.68 2.57
N VAL A 56 3.55 2.15 2.76
CA VAL A 56 4.79 2.94 2.73
C VAL A 56 4.96 3.59 1.36
N HIS A 57 4.80 2.81 0.30
CA HIS A 57 4.90 3.34 -1.07
C HIS A 57 3.72 4.25 -1.41
N GLN A 58 2.50 3.91 -0.98
CA GLN A 58 1.32 4.75 -1.17
C GLN A 58 1.53 6.15 -0.57
N VAL A 59 2.00 6.23 0.69
CA VAL A 59 2.29 7.51 1.37
C VAL A 59 3.41 8.26 0.64
N ARG A 60 4.52 7.60 0.31
CA ARG A 60 5.65 8.24 -0.40
C ARG A 60 5.22 8.80 -1.76
N ASN A 61 4.45 8.05 -2.54
CA ASN A 61 3.95 8.50 -3.83
C ASN A 61 3.00 9.68 -3.69
N THR A 62 2.15 9.71 -2.67
CA THR A 62 1.28 10.86 -2.39
C THR A 62 2.06 12.12 -1.99
N LEU A 63 3.09 12.00 -1.15
CA LEU A 63 3.88 13.15 -0.70
C LEU A 63 4.75 13.79 -1.81
N LYS A 64 4.89 13.15 -2.97
CA LYS A 64 5.50 13.75 -4.17
C LYS A 64 4.67 14.89 -4.76
N TYR A 65 3.35 14.88 -4.54
CA TYR A 65 2.43 15.93 -5.04
C TYR A 65 2.30 17.11 -4.07
N VAL A 66 2.93 17.04 -2.90
CA VAL A 66 2.77 18.03 -1.82
C VAL A 66 4.04 18.85 -1.70
N SER A 67 3.90 20.17 -1.65
CA SER A 67 5.05 21.08 -1.48
C SER A 67 5.70 20.91 -0.10
N GLU A 68 6.99 21.21 -0.02
CA GLU A 68 7.78 20.99 1.21
C GLU A 68 7.19 21.69 2.44
N LYS A 69 6.66 22.91 2.26
CA LYS A 69 6.01 23.70 3.33
C LYS A 69 4.87 22.95 4.03
N ASP A 70 4.08 22.19 3.27
CA ASP A 70 2.88 21.53 3.78
C ASP A 70 3.12 20.03 4.06
N ARG A 71 4.23 19.47 3.58
CA ARG A 71 4.55 18.04 3.63
C ARG A 71 4.45 17.46 5.04
N LYS A 72 4.92 18.17 6.07
CA LYS A 72 4.83 17.72 7.47
C LYS A 72 3.38 17.64 7.95
N ALA A 73 2.58 18.67 7.72
CA ALA A 73 1.17 18.71 8.12
C ALA A 73 0.34 17.66 7.35
N PHE A 74 0.57 17.55 6.04
CA PHE A 74 -0.07 16.56 5.19
C PHE A 74 0.25 15.13 5.63
N ALA A 75 1.50 14.83 5.98
CA ALA A 75 1.90 13.51 6.46
C ALA A 75 1.25 13.14 7.80
N VAL A 76 1.09 14.10 8.71
CA VAL A 76 0.35 13.90 9.97
C VAL A 76 -1.11 13.56 9.68
N ASP A 77 -1.75 14.29 8.77
CA ASP A 77 -3.14 14.03 8.40
C ASP A 77 -3.30 12.66 7.70
N LEU A 78 -2.43 12.32 6.74
CA LEU A 78 -2.41 11.01 6.08
C LEU A 78 -2.29 9.85 7.08
N LYS A 79 -1.52 10.05 8.14
CA LYS A 79 -1.33 9.04 9.18
C LYS A 79 -2.65 8.62 9.81
N THR A 80 -3.59 9.55 9.96
CA THR A 80 -4.92 9.26 10.54
C THR A 80 -5.71 8.21 9.75
N ILE A 81 -5.43 8.05 8.45
CA ILE A 81 -6.10 7.09 7.57
C ILE A 81 -5.72 5.66 7.98
N TYR A 82 -4.42 5.32 7.93
CA TYR A 82 -3.96 3.95 8.15
C TYR A 82 -3.74 3.60 9.63
N HIS A 83 -3.79 4.59 10.54
CA HIS A 83 -3.82 4.38 11.99
C HIS A 83 -5.23 4.25 12.57
N ALA A 84 -6.27 4.41 11.75
CA ALA A 84 -7.65 4.29 12.22
C ALA A 84 -7.91 2.91 12.86
N SER A 85 -8.83 2.86 13.82
CA SER A 85 -9.14 1.63 14.56
C SER A 85 -9.83 0.57 13.71
N SER A 86 -10.50 0.97 12.63
CA SER A 86 -11.20 0.09 11.68
C SER A 86 -11.13 0.66 10.27
N GLU A 87 -11.56 -0.14 9.29
CA GLU A 87 -11.65 0.27 7.89
C GLU A 87 -12.60 1.44 7.69
N GLU A 88 -13.77 1.42 8.34
CA GLU A 88 -14.77 2.49 8.26
C GLU A 88 -14.19 3.80 8.79
N LYS A 89 -13.48 3.74 9.92
CA LYS A 89 -12.78 4.92 10.48
C LYS A 89 -11.63 5.40 9.60
N GLY A 90 -10.98 4.49 8.88
CA GLY A 90 -9.98 4.83 7.88
C GLY A 90 -10.58 5.57 6.70
N GLN A 91 -11.75 5.14 6.24
CA GLN A 91 -12.48 5.77 5.13
C GLN A 91 -13.01 7.15 5.52
N GLU A 92 -13.61 7.29 6.71
CA GLU A 92 -13.97 8.60 7.28
C GLU A 92 -12.76 9.55 7.36
N ALA A 93 -11.60 9.03 7.78
CA ALA A 93 -10.37 9.81 7.82
C ALA A 93 -9.93 10.23 6.41
N LEU A 94 -9.97 9.32 5.43
CA LEU A 94 -9.63 9.64 4.04
C LEU A 94 -10.51 10.77 3.48
N GLU A 95 -11.82 10.74 3.76
CA GLU A 95 -12.75 11.79 3.35
C GLU A 95 -12.39 13.14 3.97
N ARG A 96 -12.13 13.18 5.29
CA ARG A 96 -11.71 14.42 5.98
C ARG A 96 -10.40 14.99 5.43
N VAL A 97 -9.41 14.12 5.20
CA VAL A 97 -8.12 14.52 4.63
C VAL A 97 -8.32 15.04 3.20
N ASN A 98 -9.20 14.41 2.41
CA ASN A 98 -9.54 14.85 1.07
C ASN A 98 -10.24 16.20 1.04
N GLN A 99 -11.22 16.44 1.91
CA GLN A 99 -11.90 17.73 2.04
C GLN A 99 -10.91 18.86 2.36
N LYS A 100 -9.97 18.60 3.27
CA LYS A 100 -8.94 19.59 3.67
C LYS A 100 -7.96 19.91 2.55
N TRP A 101 -7.45 18.89 1.86
CA TRP A 101 -6.29 19.06 0.99
C TRP A 101 -6.60 19.07 -0.50
N ALA A 102 -7.73 18.52 -0.96
CA ALA A 102 -8.09 18.51 -2.38
C ALA A 102 -8.15 19.91 -3.03
N PRO A 103 -8.59 20.99 -2.34
CA PRO A 103 -8.57 22.33 -2.94
C PRO A 103 -7.17 22.80 -3.35
N LYS A 104 -6.12 22.33 -2.66
CA LYS A 104 -4.73 22.72 -2.92
C LYS A 104 -3.94 21.65 -3.70
N TYR A 105 -4.24 20.38 -3.48
CA TYR A 105 -3.56 19.23 -4.05
C TYR A 105 -4.56 18.22 -4.65
N PRO A 106 -5.30 18.57 -5.71
CA PRO A 106 -6.44 17.79 -6.23
C PRO A 106 -6.07 16.39 -6.75
N GLY A 107 -4.78 16.12 -6.99
CA GLY A 107 -4.28 14.82 -7.42
C GLY A 107 -3.76 13.92 -6.29
N ALA A 108 -3.43 14.47 -5.12
CA ALA A 108 -2.62 13.77 -4.12
C ALA A 108 -3.33 12.53 -3.52
N LEU A 109 -4.66 12.58 -3.41
CA LEU A 109 -5.48 11.54 -2.77
C LEU A 109 -6.27 10.69 -3.75
N ARG A 110 -6.23 11.00 -5.06
CA ARG A 110 -6.95 10.22 -6.09
C ARG A 110 -6.55 8.75 -6.10
N SER A 111 -5.26 8.47 -5.89
CA SER A 111 -4.75 7.11 -5.83
C SER A 111 -5.17 6.35 -4.56
N TRP A 112 -5.57 7.03 -3.49
CA TRP A 112 -6.06 6.38 -2.27
C TRP A 112 -7.45 5.81 -2.50
N ALA A 113 -8.36 6.62 -3.05
CA ALA A 113 -9.71 6.17 -3.39
C ALA A 113 -9.68 5.04 -4.44
N LYS A 114 -8.88 5.19 -5.51
CA LYS A 114 -8.75 4.17 -6.56
C LYS A 114 -8.24 2.82 -6.04
N ASN A 115 -7.34 2.84 -5.05
CA ASN A 115 -6.68 1.62 -4.56
C ASN A 115 -7.21 1.17 -3.19
N TRP A 116 -8.35 1.70 -2.73
CA TRP A 116 -8.83 1.47 -1.37
C TRP A 116 -8.96 -0.01 -1.04
N ASP A 117 -9.55 -0.81 -1.93
CA ASP A 117 -9.70 -2.27 -1.77
C ASP A 117 -8.37 -3.01 -1.56
N ALA A 118 -7.27 -2.47 -2.09
CA ALA A 118 -5.94 -3.04 -1.88
C ALA A 118 -5.23 -2.43 -0.65
N LEU A 119 -5.65 -1.26 -0.18
CA LEU A 119 -5.08 -0.60 0.99
C LEU A 119 -5.75 -1.04 2.29
N SER A 120 -7.07 -1.21 2.30
CA SER A 120 -7.87 -1.53 3.48
C SER A 120 -7.57 -2.88 4.14
N PRO A 121 -7.00 -3.91 3.47
CA PRO A 121 -6.53 -5.10 4.17
C PRO A 121 -5.52 -4.82 5.29
N ILE A 122 -4.89 -3.63 5.32
CA ILE A 122 -4.04 -3.19 6.45
C ILE A 122 -4.77 -3.21 7.80
N PHE A 123 -6.09 -3.00 7.82
CA PHE A 123 -6.89 -2.98 9.05
C PHE A 123 -7.10 -4.37 9.65
N LYS A 124 -6.84 -5.44 8.88
CA LYS A 124 -6.79 -6.81 9.40
C LYS A 124 -5.56 -7.06 10.28
N PHE A 125 -4.55 -6.20 10.20
CA PHE A 125 -3.33 -6.33 11.02
C PHE A 125 -3.51 -5.70 12.39
N SER A 126 -2.90 -6.33 13.40
CA SER A 126 -2.87 -5.77 14.75
C SER A 126 -2.20 -4.39 14.76
N PRO A 127 -2.55 -3.52 15.73
CA PRO A 127 -1.88 -2.24 15.89
C PRO A 127 -0.35 -2.36 15.97
N ASP A 128 0.15 -3.44 16.55
CA ASP A 128 1.59 -3.71 16.72
C ASP A 128 2.30 -3.93 15.38
N VAL A 129 1.69 -4.72 14.48
CA VAL A 129 2.19 -4.91 13.12
C VAL A 129 2.15 -3.59 12.35
N ARG A 130 1.07 -2.82 12.51
CA ARG A 130 0.90 -1.52 11.83
C ARG A 130 1.95 -0.49 12.25
N ARG A 131 2.37 -0.47 13.52
CA ARG A 131 3.48 0.39 13.99
C ARG A 131 4.80 0.09 13.27
N GLY A 132 5.03 -1.16 12.85
CA GLY A 132 6.20 -1.53 12.05
C GLY A 132 6.33 -0.70 10.76
N PHE A 133 5.22 -0.39 10.09
CA PHE A 133 5.22 0.42 8.86
C PHE A 133 5.66 1.86 9.09
N GLU A 134 5.42 2.42 10.28
CA GLU A 134 5.90 3.78 10.63
C GLU A 134 7.42 3.85 10.64
N SER A 135 8.08 2.81 11.17
CA SER A 135 9.53 2.76 11.19
C SER A 135 10.11 2.79 9.77
N LEU A 136 9.44 2.15 8.80
CA LEU A 136 9.82 2.15 7.39
C LEU A 136 9.58 3.50 6.70
N LEU A 137 8.56 4.25 7.13
CA LEU A 137 8.33 5.62 6.69
C LEU A 137 9.37 6.59 7.27
N ALA A 138 9.83 6.37 8.50
CA ALA A 138 10.80 7.23 9.17
C ALA A 138 12.25 7.05 8.67
N ARG A 139 12.62 5.84 8.23
CA ARG A 139 13.99 5.45 7.84
C ARG A 139 14.57 6.14 6.59
N HIS A 140 13.81 7.00 5.90
CA HIS A 140 14.28 7.70 4.70
C HIS A 140 14.20 9.24 4.83
N LYS A 141 14.43 9.78 6.03
CA LYS A 141 14.71 11.21 6.25
C LYS A 141 16.19 11.58 6.05
N THR A 142 16.88 10.92 5.12
CA THR A 142 18.26 11.25 4.71
C THR A 142 18.27 11.65 3.26
#